data_AF-A0A120GQV6-F1
#
_entry.id   AF-A0A120GQV6-F1
#
_cell.length_a   1.000
_cell.length_b   1.000
_cell.length_c   1.000
_cell.angle_alpha   90.00
_cell.angle_beta   90.00
_cell.angle_gamma   90.00
#
_symmetry.space_group_name_H-M   'P 1'
#
loop_
_entity.id
_entity.type
_entity.pdbx_description
1 polymer ?
#
loop_
_entity_poly.entity_id
_entity_poly.type
_entity_poly.pdbx_seq_one_letter_code
_entity_poly.pdbx_strand_id
1 'polypeptide(L)'
;MRKWFVLFISFFFVLFFLPGCSAKPSLELVDADVDIVKDKSVVGAIRITEGERKGDELIPTALFYRFTIKNNGDDPVGSIEKADKGIELKIEPKDQLKSVSKDVIGFNIYNPDDYNESGVGFGQSLISIINADQMEKYTCTYDLGVSEENPEVPLLVPSKEKLAQLKENAFDAFLIVTIENQEIARFDLDEFKN
;
A
#
# COMPACT_ATOMS: atom_id res chain seq x y z
N MET A 1 22.13 -43.76 65.71
CA MET A 1 23.37 -42.96 65.56
C MET A 1 23.26 -42.19 64.23
N ARG A 2 23.05 -40.86 64.23
CA ARG A 2 24.04 -39.81 63.87
C ARG A 2 24.82 -40.17 62.58
N LYS A 3 24.83 -39.46 61.44
CA LYS A 3 24.79 -38.03 61.05
C LYS A 3 24.46 -37.96 59.53
N TRP A 4 23.61 -37.05 59.04
CA TRP A 4 23.95 -35.77 58.37
C TRP A 4 24.82 -35.92 57.10
N PHE A 5 24.26 -35.65 55.90
CA PHE A 5 24.84 -34.74 54.89
C PHE A 5 23.81 -34.39 53.80
N VAL A 6 23.73 -33.09 53.55
CA VAL A 6 22.88 -32.36 52.59
C VAL A 6 23.49 -32.46 51.19
N LEU A 7 22.66 -32.58 50.14
CA LEU A 7 22.93 -31.95 48.84
C LEU A 7 21.64 -31.82 48.02
N PHE A 8 21.05 -30.63 48.12
CA PHE A 8 20.07 -30.11 47.17
C PHE A 8 20.74 -29.98 45.81
N ILE A 9 20.25 -30.71 44.80
CA ILE A 9 20.51 -30.38 43.40
C ILE A 9 19.17 -29.93 42.82
N SER A 10 18.88 -28.64 43.00
CA SER A 10 17.83 -27.95 42.24
C SER A 10 18.39 -27.72 40.85
N PHE A 11 17.96 -28.54 39.90
CA PHE A 11 18.27 -28.38 38.49
C PHE A 11 17.33 -27.32 37.92
N PHE A 12 17.70 -26.05 38.10
CA PHE A 12 17.02 -24.93 37.47
C PHE A 12 17.46 -24.90 35.99
N PHE A 13 16.72 -25.60 35.12
CA PHE A 13 16.79 -25.37 33.68
C PHE A 13 16.25 -23.95 33.41
N VAL A 14 17.12 -22.95 33.52
CA VAL A 14 16.87 -21.64 32.91
C VAL A 14 17.00 -21.88 31.41
N LEU A 15 15.86 -22.18 30.76
CA LEU A 15 15.71 -22.01 29.33
C LEU A 15 15.91 -20.53 29.05
N PHE A 16 17.14 -20.16 28.69
CA PHE A 16 17.43 -18.91 28.03
C PHE A 16 16.67 -18.93 26.70
N PHE A 17 15.43 -18.44 26.71
CA PHE A 17 14.80 -17.93 25.51
C PHE A 17 15.64 -16.73 25.08
N LEU A 18 16.68 -17.00 24.29
CA LEU A 18 17.26 -15.97 23.46
C LEU A 18 16.11 -15.50 22.57
N PRO A 19 15.66 -14.24 22.66
CA PRO A 19 14.82 -13.70 21.60
C PRO A 19 15.68 -13.85 20.35
N GLY A 20 15.30 -14.77 19.46
CA GLY A 20 15.91 -14.86 18.16
C GLY A 20 15.80 -13.46 17.58
N CYS A 21 16.94 -12.80 17.35
CA CYS A 21 17.00 -11.61 16.53
C CYS A 21 16.52 -12.04 15.14
N SER A 22 15.20 -12.00 14.92
CA SER A 22 14.66 -11.93 13.58
C SER A 22 15.15 -10.58 13.06
N ALA A 23 16.18 -10.63 12.22
CA ALA A 23 16.63 -9.46 11.50
C ALA A 23 15.39 -8.94 10.76
N LYS A 24 15.02 -7.68 11.00
CA LYS A 24 13.94 -7.06 10.23
C LYS A 24 14.28 -7.20 8.74
N PRO A 25 13.31 -7.52 7.88
CA PRO A 25 13.52 -7.52 6.43
C PRO A 25 14.27 -6.28 5.98
N SER A 26 15.36 -6.47 5.24
CA SER A 26 16.16 -5.37 4.71
C SER A 26 15.55 -4.93 3.37
N LEU A 27 14.45 -4.19 3.43
CA LEU A 27 13.82 -3.63 2.24
C LEU A 27 14.36 -2.22 1.96
N GLU A 28 14.58 -1.92 0.68
CA GLU A 28 14.99 -0.62 0.18
C GLU A 28 13.99 -0.16 -0.88
N LEU A 29 13.50 1.08 -0.77
CA LEU A 29 12.76 1.75 -1.83
C LEU A 29 13.78 2.38 -2.80
N VAL A 30 13.91 1.81 -3.98
CA VAL A 30 14.90 2.21 -4.99
C VAL A 30 14.38 3.37 -5.83
N ASP A 31 13.08 3.34 -6.16
CA ASP A 31 12.44 4.32 -7.02
C ASP A 31 10.97 4.49 -6.62
N ALA A 32 10.48 5.72 -6.72
CA ALA A 32 9.09 6.06 -6.52
C ALA A 32 8.69 7.13 -7.54
N ASP A 33 7.59 6.87 -8.23
CA ASP A 33 7.05 7.76 -9.26
C ASP A 33 5.53 7.83 -9.14
N VAL A 34 4.96 8.96 -9.54
CA VAL A 34 3.52 9.20 -9.47
C VAL A 34 3.04 9.99 -10.68
N ASP A 35 1.92 9.57 -11.25
CA ASP A 35 1.33 10.25 -12.39
C ASP A 35 -0.20 10.25 -12.38
N ILE A 36 -0.78 11.13 -13.19
CA ILE A 36 -2.22 11.16 -13.47
C ILE A 36 -2.46 10.46 -14.80
N VAL A 37 -3.16 9.33 -14.78
CA VAL A 37 -3.36 8.48 -15.96
C VAL A 37 -4.83 8.29 -16.29
N LYS A 38 -5.13 8.15 -17.58
CA LYS A 38 -6.45 7.76 -18.09
C LYS A 38 -6.26 6.80 -19.26
N ASP A 39 -5.74 5.62 -18.95
CA ASP A 39 -5.44 4.57 -19.93
C ASP A 39 -6.03 3.24 -19.45
N LYS A 40 -6.95 2.67 -20.25
CA LYS A 40 -7.62 1.41 -19.93
C LYS A 40 -6.65 0.25 -19.70
N SER A 41 -5.50 0.24 -20.37
CA SER A 41 -4.49 -0.81 -20.20
C SER A 41 -3.76 -0.73 -18.85
N VAL A 42 -3.84 0.41 -18.17
CA VAL A 42 -3.18 0.68 -16.89
C VAL A 42 -4.17 0.59 -15.73
N VAL A 43 -5.32 1.26 -15.85
CA VAL A 43 -6.31 1.40 -14.76
C VAL A 43 -7.57 0.57 -14.96
N GLY A 44 -7.66 -0.17 -16.07
CA GLY A 44 -8.85 -0.93 -16.40
C GLY A 44 -10.05 -0.06 -16.76
N ALA A 45 -11.23 -0.54 -16.42
CA ALA A 45 -12.48 0.19 -16.61
C ALA A 45 -13.50 -0.18 -15.53
N ILE A 46 -14.34 0.78 -15.16
CA ILE A 46 -15.51 0.59 -14.31
C ILE A 46 -16.63 0.09 -15.22
N ARG A 47 -17.10 -1.14 -15.00
CA ARG A 47 -18.23 -1.71 -15.75
C ARG A 47 -19.53 -1.41 -15.03
N ILE A 48 -20.47 -0.79 -15.74
CA ILE A 48 -21.79 -0.49 -15.22
C ILE A 48 -22.65 -1.76 -15.20
N THR A 49 -23.15 -2.15 -14.04
CA THR A 49 -23.86 -3.42 -13.84
C THR A 49 -25.39 -3.27 -13.73
N GLU A 50 -25.88 -2.04 -13.57
CA GLU A 50 -27.29 -1.68 -13.42
C GLU A 50 -27.64 -0.35 -14.09
N GLY A 51 -28.91 0.07 -13.99
CA GLY A 51 -29.40 1.29 -14.64
C GLY A 51 -29.51 1.22 -16.17
N GLU A 52 -29.83 2.35 -16.80
CA GLU A 52 -30.01 2.47 -18.26
C GLU A 52 -28.70 2.25 -19.04
N ARG A 53 -27.57 2.54 -18.39
CA ARG A 53 -26.22 2.43 -18.97
C ARG A 53 -25.55 1.08 -18.68
N LYS A 54 -26.32 0.08 -18.27
CA LYS A 54 -25.81 -1.27 -17.97
C LYS A 54 -25.03 -1.85 -19.16
N GLY A 55 -23.83 -2.33 -18.88
CA GLY A 55 -22.91 -2.90 -19.87
C GLY A 55 -21.88 -1.90 -20.40
N ASP A 56 -22.08 -0.60 -20.16
CA ASP A 56 -21.08 0.42 -20.50
C ASP A 56 -19.81 0.24 -19.66
N GLU A 57 -18.69 0.66 -20.24
CA GLU A 57 -17.39 0.71 -19.57
C GLU A 57 -16.90 2.15 -19.50
N LEU A 58 -16.61 2.63 -18.30
CA LEU A 58 -16.04 3.94 -18.05
C LEU A 58 -14.56 3.78 -17.72
N ILE A 59 -13.69 4.55 -18.39
CA ILE A 59 -12.26 4.57 -18.07
C ILE A 59 -12.03 5.68 -17.04
N PRO A 60 -11.67 5.34 -15.78
CA PRO A 60 -11.41 6.35 -14.77
C PRO A 60 -10.12 7.12 -15.09
N THR A 61 -10.04 8.35 -14.61
CA THR A 61 -8.76 9.03 -14.41
C THR A 61 -8.26 8.66 -13.02
N ALA A 62 -6.99 8.27 -12.88
CA ALA A 62 -6.44 7.82 -11.60
C ALA A 62 -5.12 8.51 -11.25
N LEU A 63 -4.87 8.65 -9.94
CA LEU A 63 -3.53 8.88 -9.40
C LEU A 63 -2.84 7.52 -9.31
N PHE A 64 -1.71 7.38 -10.01
CA PHE A 64 -1.03 6.10 -10.20
C PHE A 64 0.39 6.18 -9.68
N TYR A 65 0.65 5.47 -8.59
CA TYR A 65 1.98 5.30 -8.01
C TYR A 65 2.69 4.09 -8.59
N ARG A 66 3.99 4.21 -8.79
CA ARG A 66 4.93 3.15 -9.15
C ARG A 66 6.05 3.13 -8.13
N PHE A 67 6.33 1.96 -7.58
CA PHE A 67 7.43 1.77 -6.65
C PHE A 67 8.33 0.64 -7.16
N THR A 68 9.64 0.80 -7.00
CA THR A 68 10.60 -0.31 -7.14
C THR A 68 11.19 -0.60 -5.78
N ILE A 69 10.91 -1.78 -5.24
CA ILE A 69 11.37 -2.19 -3.90
C ILE A 69 12.37 -3.33 -4.07
N LYS A 70 13.54 -3.20 -3.44
CA LYS A 70 14.57 -4.22 -3.39
C LYS A 70 14.57 -4.92 -2.04
N ASN A 71 14.74 -6.24 -2.05
CA ASN A 71 15.13 -6.99 -0.88
C ASN A 71 16.66 -7.12 -0.85
N ASN A 72 17.29 -6.48 0.14
CA ASN A 72 18.73 -6.57 0.42
C ASN A 72 19.06 -7.62 1.48
N GLY A 73 18.08 -8.42 1.90
CA GLY A 73 18.28 -9.54 2.82
C GLY A 73 18.57 -10.84 2.09
N ASP A 74 19.11 -11.80 2.86
CA ASP A 74 19.45 -13.14 2.37
C ASP A 74 18.22 -14.07 2.23
N ASP A 75 17.11 -13.72 2.87
CA ASP A 75 15.85 -14.48 2.88
C ASP A 75 14.76 -13.77 2.06
N PRO A 76 13.83 -14.50 1.42
CA PRO A 76 12.68 -13.90 0.75
C PRO A 76 11.75 -13.21 1.74
N VAL A 77 11.11 -12.14 1.28
CA VAL A 77 10.11 -11.37 2.05
C VAL A 77 8.73 -11.64 1.44
N GLY A 78 7.75 -11.98 2.27
CA GLY A 78 6.41 -12.39 1.82
C GLY A 78 6.33 -13.87 1.43
N SER A 79 5.19 -14.30 0.88
CA SER A 79 4.93 -15.69 0.52
C SER A 79 3.82 -15.80 -0.53
N ILE A 80 3.98 -16.74 -1.48
CA ILE A 80 2.95 -17.11 -2.47
C ILE A 80 1.99 -18.17 -1.92
N GLU A 81 2.41 -18.95 -0.91
CA GLU A 81 1.64 -20.11 -0.44
C GLU A 81 0.37 -19.73 0.34
N LYS A 82 0.33 -18.51 0.88
CA LYS A 82 -0.71 -18.05 1.79
C LYS A 82 -0.99 -16.58 1.50
N ALA A 83 -2.23 -16.29 1.10
CA ALA A 83 -2.62 -14.95 0.68
C ALA A 83 -2.46 -13.91 1.80
N ASP A 84 -2.73 -14.29 3.05
CA ASP A 84 -2.55 -13.45 4.25
C ASP A 84 -1.07 -13.18 4.58
N LYS A 85 -0.14 -13.94 3.99
CA LYS A 85 1.31 -13.75 4.10
C LYS A 85 1.94 -13.02 2.92
N GLY A 86 1.12 -12.46 2.03
CA GLY A 86 1.59 -11.62 0.94
C GLY A 86 2.13 -10.29 1.43
N ILE A 87 2.89 -9.62 0.57
CA ILE A 87 3.26 -8.22 0.76
C ILE A 87 2.07 -7.34 0.40
N GLU A 88 1.73 -6.43 1.29
CA GLU A 88 0.72 -5.40 1.08
C GLU A 88 1.36 -4.02 1.23
N LEU A 89 0.95 -3.09 0.35
CA LEU A 89 1.37 -1.70 0.41
C LEU A 89 0.25 -0.80 0.90
N LYS A 90 0.62 0.22 1.65
CA LYS A 90 -0.28 1.29 2.05
C LYS A 90 0.43 2.62 1.95
N ILE A 91 -0.21 3.58 1.29
CA ILE A 91 0.21 4.98 1.35
C ILE A 91 -0.48 5.62 2.55
N GLU A 92 0.33 6.08 3.50
CA GLU A 92 -0.13 6.85 4.66
C GLU A 92 0.13 8.33 4.39
N PRO A 93 -0.89 9.12 4.00
CA PRO A 93 -0.67 10.52 3.65
C PRO A 93 -0.31 11.32 4.91
N LYS A 94 0.55 12.32 4.74
CA LYS A 94 0.76 13.37 5.73
C LYS A 94 -0.38 14.41 5.60
N ASP A 95 -0.41 15.39 6.49
CA ASP A 95 -1.59 16.24 6.66
C ASP A 95 -1.86 17.15 5.45
N GLN A 96 -0.83 17.57 4.73
CA GLN A 96 -0.99 18.41 3.54
C GLN A 96 -1.60 17.60 2.39
N LEU A 97 -1.13 16.39 2.11
CA LEU A 97 -1.73 15.51 1.10
C LEU A 97 -3.18 15.14 1.46
N LYS A 98 -3.49 14.86 2.74
CA LYS A 98 -4.88 14.63 3.17
C LYS A 98 -5.78 15.83 2.84
N SER A 99 -5.30 17.05 3.11
CA SER A 99 -6.06 18.28 2.83
C SER A 99 -6.27 18.45 1.34
N VAL A 100 -5.20 18.36 0.54
CA VAL A 100 -5.26 18.52 -0.91
C VAL A 100 -6.19 17.49 -1.55
N SER A 101 -6.16 16.23 -1.10
CA SER A 101 -7.11 15.22 -1.58
C SER A 101 -8.56 15.66 -1.36
N LYS A 102 -8.90 16.13 -0.16
CA LYS A 102 -10.26 16.57 0.17
C LYS A 102 -10.67 17.80 -0.65
N ASP A 103 -9.76 18.74 -0.87
CA ASP A 103 -10.05 19.95 -1.64
C ASP A 103 -10.22 19.68 -3.15
N VAL A 104 -9.47 18.72 -3.68
CA VAL A 104 -9.47 18.37 -5.10
C VAL A 104 -10.62 17.43 -5.43
N ILE A 105 -10.79 16.36 -4.66
CA ILE A 105 -11.70 15.24 -4.94
C ILE A 105 -13.01 15.34 -4.14
N GLY A 106 -12.98 15.99 -2.97
CA GLY A 106 -14.11 16.04 -2.03
C GLY A 106 -13.96 15.08 -0.84
N PHE A 107 -12.99 14.18 -0.86
CA PHE A 107 -12.70 13.24 0.22
C PHE A 107 -11.22 12.80 0.23
N ASN A 108 -10.81 12.03 1.24
CA ASN A 108 -9.45 11.51 1.33
C ASN A 108 -9.32 10.18 0.56
N ILE A 109 -8.69 10.21 -0.62
CA ILE A 109 -8.51 9.01 -1.47
C ILE A 109 -7.62 7.93 -0.83
N TYR A 110 -6.91 8.25 0.25
CA TYR A 110 -6.11 7.27 0.99
C TYR A 110 -6.88 6.59 2.13
N ASN A 111 -8.17 6.92 2.31
CA ASN A 111 -9.06 6.26 3.25
C ASN A 111 -10.09 5.40 2.49
N PRO A 112 -10.03 4.06 2.56
CA PRO A 112 -10.99 3.17 1.91
C PRO A 112 -12.46 3.49 2.22
N ASP A 113 -12.76 3.88 3.47
CA ASP A 113 -14.14 4.16 3.90
C ASP A 113 -14.73 5.43 3.24
N ASP A 114 -13.88 6.33 2.77
CA ASP A 114 -14.31 7.58 2.14
C ASP A 114 -14.78 7.37 0.68
N TYR A 115 -14.56 6.19 0.09
CA TYR A 115 -15.01 5.86 -1.28
C TYR A 115 -16.49 5.48 -1.36
N ASN A 116 -17.17 5.30 -0.23
CA ASN A 116 -18.57 4.92 -0.20
C ASN A 116 -19.41 5.88 -1.05
N GLU A 117 -20.28 5.31 -1.90
CA GLU A 117 -21.19 6.03 -2.80
C GLU A 117 -20.51 6.86 -3.92
N SER A 118 -19.18 6.85 -4.04
CA SER A 118 -18.45 7.59 -5.08
C SER A 118 -18.55 6.93 -6.47
N GLY A 119 -18.84 5.63 -6.52
CA GLY A 119 -18.85 4.81 -7.73
C GLY A 119 -17.47 4.53 -8.32
N VAL A 120 -16.39 4.93 -7.63
CA VAL A 120 -14.99 4.72 -8.05
C VAL A 120 -14.23 3.85 -7.03
N GLY A 121 -13.02 3.41 -7.36
CA GLY A 121 -12.25 2.51 -6.52
C GLY A 121 -10.78 2.89 -6.32
N PHE A 122 -10.08 1.96 -5.68
CA PHE A 122 -8.64 1.98 -5.52
C PHE A 122 -8.10 0.55 -5.67
N GLY A 123 -6.80 0.42 -5.90
CA GLY A 123 -6.18 -0.88 -6.14
C GLY A 123 -4.67 -0.86 -5.91
N GLN A 124 -4.09 -2.05 -5.90
CA GLN A 124 -2.65 -2.23 -5.82
C GLN A 124 -2.22 -3.50 -6.55
N SER A 125 -0.95 -3.56 -6.96
CA SER A 125 -0.33 -4.77 -7.49
C SER A 125 -0.32 -5.91 -6.46
N LEU A 126 -0.57 -7.14 -6.89
CA LEU A 126 -0.67 -8.33 -6.02
C LEU A 126 0.63 -9.15 -5.91
N ILE A 127 1.79 -8.50 -5.94
CA ILE A 127 3.09 -9.20 -5.84
C ILE A 127 3.32 -9.60 -4.38
N SER A 128 3.21 -10.91 -4.11
CA SER A 128 3.17 -11.44 -2.75
C SER A 128 4.54 -11.78 -2.16
N ILE A 129 5.62 -11.76 -2.95
CA ILE A 129 6.97 -12.13 -2.53
C ILE A 129 8.04 -11.27 -3.23
N ILE A 130 9.11 -10.93 -2.51
CA ILE A 130 10.36 -10.40 -3.08
C ILE A 130 11.48 -11.34 -2.66
N ASN A 131 12.07 -12.05 -3.62
CA ASN A 131 13.18 -12.97 -3.33
C ASN A 131 14.44 -12.20 -2.88
N ALA A 132 15.35 -12.90 -2.20
CA ALA A 132 16.63 -12.35 -1.79
C ALA A 132 17.38 -11.70 -2.96
N ASP A 133 17.96 -10.53 -2.72
CA ASP A 133 18.68 -9.70 -3.70
C ASP A 133 17.87 -9.31 -4.97
N GLN A 134 16.55 -9.49 -4.98
CA GLN A 134 15.69 -9.12 -6.11
C GLN A 134 14.98 -7.79 -5.90
N MET A 135 14.59 -7.18 -7.02
CA MET A 135 13.74 -5.99 -7.08
C MET A 135 12.40 -6.37 -7.67
N GLU A 136 11.33 -5.84 -7.10
CA GLU A 136 9.97 -5.98 -7.63
C GLU A 136 9.31 -4.62 -7.81
N LYS A 137 8.42 -4.54 -8.79
CA LYS A 137 7.70 -3.32 -9.14
C LYS A 137 6.28 -3.37 -8.65
N TYR A 138 5.93 -2.44 -7.78
CA TYR A 138 4.60 -2.33 -7.21
C TYR A 138 3.86 -1.12 -7.76
N THR A 139 2.54 -1.19 -7.73
CA THR A 139 1.66 -0.09 -8.10
C THR A 139 0.57 0.11 -7.06
N CYS A 140 0.18 1.37 -6.84
CA CYS A 140 -1.03 1.75 -6.12
C CYS A 140 -1.83 2.72 -6.99
N THR A 141 -3.14 2.49 -7.08
CA THR A 141 -4.03 3.25 -7.97
C THR A 141 -5.20 3.81 -7.18
N TYR A 142 -5.51 5.09 -7.38
CA TYR A 142 -6.65 5.75 -6.75
C TYR A 142 -7.47 6.44 -7.84
N ASP A 143 -8.68 5.97 -8.08
CA ASP A 143 -9.56 6.58 -9.07
C ASP A 143 -9.99 7.97 -8.58
N LEU A 144 -9.93 8.94 -9.49
CA LEU A 144 -10.21 10.36 -9.27
C LEU A 144 -11.50 10.81 -9.97
N GLY A 145 -12.25 9.87 -10.55
CA GLY A 145 -13.48 10.14 -11.28
C GLY A 145 -13.43 9.81 -12.76
N VAL A 146 -14.58 9.98 -13.42
CA VAL A 146 -14.80 9.74 -14.85
C VAL A 146 -15.04 11.05 -15.59
N SER A 147 -14.83 11.07 -16.91
CA SER A 147 -14.97 12.31 -17.71
C SER A 147 -16.38 12.58 -18.23
N GLU A 148 -17.30 11.66 -17.99
CA GLU A 148 -18.68 11.75 -18.47
C GLU A 148 -19.64 11.49 -17.32
N GLU A 149 -20.78 12.15 -17.35
CA GLU A 149 -21.81 11.96 -16.33
C GLU A 149 -22.40 10.55 -16.42
N ASN A 150 -22.47 9.89 -15.26
CA ASN A 150 -23.13 8.61 -15.11
C ASN A 150 -23.74 8.54 -13.70
N PRO A 151 -25.06 8.29 -13.54
CA PRO A 151 -25.69 8.19 -12.23
C PRO A 151 -25.04 7.14 -11.31
N GLU A 152 -24.49 6.06 -11.88
CA GLU A 152 -23.86 4.97 -11.14
C GLU A 152 -22.40 5.28 -10.75
N VAL A 153 -21.78 6.27 -11.40
CA VAL A 153 -20.42 6.77 -11.09
C VAL A 153 -20.47 8.28 -11.01
N PRO A 154 -20.99 8.84 -9.90
CA PRO A 154 -21.27 10.27 -9.78
C PRO A 154 -20.01 11.14 -9.69
N LEU A 155 -18.85 10.54 -9.37
CA LEU A 155 -17.60 11.29 -9.26
C LEU A 155 -17.05 11.67 -10.64
N LEU A 156 -17.17 12.95 -10.98
CA LEU A 156 -16.54 13.54 -12.15
C LEU A 156 -15.07 13.87 -11.88
N VAL A 157 -14.24 13.67 -12.89
CA VAL A 157 -12.82 14.03 -12.83
C VAL A 157 -12.64 15.54 -12.60
N PRO A 158 -11.80 15.96 -11.64
CA PRO A 158 -11.48 17.36 -11.43
C PRO A 158 -10.82 18.04 -12.64
N SER A 159 -10.76 19.37 -12.60
CA SER A 159 -9.99 20.17 -13.56
C SER A 159 -8.51 19.79 -13.55
N LYS A 160 -7.82 19.97 -14.69
CA LYS A 160 -6.37 19.73 -14.80
C LYS A 160 -5.53 20.45 -13.75
N GLU A 161 -5.89 21.67 -13.37
CA GLU A 161 -5.19 22.45 -12.34
C GLU A 161 -5.27 21.76 -10.96
N LYS A 162 -6.48 21.35 -10.55
CA LYS A 162 -6.69 20.57 -9.33
C LYS A 162 -5.94 19.23 -9.36
N LEU A 163 -5.91 18.53 -10.50
CA LEU A 163 -5.16 17.28 -10.64
C LEU A 163 -3.64 17.51 -10.54
N ALA A 164 -3.13 18.60 -11.10
CA ALA A 164 -1.73 18.99 -10.96
C ALA A 164 -1.40 19.29 -9.49
N GLN A 165 -2.26 20.02 -8.79
CA GLN A 165 -2.10 20.27 -7.35
C GLN A 165 -2.05 18.96 -6.55
N LEU A 166 -2.95 18.01 -6.81
CA LEU A 166 -2.91 16.70 -6.15
C LEU A 166 -1.59 15.96 -6.43
N LYS A 167 -1.16 15.92 -7.69
CA LYS A 167 0.10 15.27 -8.10
C LYS A 167 1.33 15.91 -7.45
N GLU A 168 1.41 17.23 -7.37
CA GLU A 168 2.54 17.96 -6.76
C GLU A 168 2.71 17.68 -5.26
N ASN A 169 1.63 17.24 -4.61
CA ASN A 169 1.59 16.91 -3.18
C ASN A 169 1.61 15.40 -2.92
N ALA A 170 1.59 14.56 -3.95
CA ALA A 170 1.45 13.12 -3.83
C ALA A 170 2.55 12.43 -2.99
N PHE A 171 3.76 13.00 -2.95
CA PHE A 171 4.86 12.46 -2.14
C PHE A 171 4.87 12.93 -0.68
N ASP A 172 3.95 13.81 -0.26
CA ASP A 172 3.75 14.17 1.16
C ASP A 172 3.05 13.01 1.91
N ALA A 173 3.75 11.89 2.03
CA ALA A 173 3.24 10.61 2.53
C ALA A 173 4.37 9.65 2.95
N PHE A 174 3.99 8.60 3.66
CA PHE A 174 4.82 7.42 3.86
C PHE A 174 4.31 6.25 3.01
N LEU A 175 5.22 5.47 2.43
CA LEU A 175 4.92 4.13 1.94
C LEU A 175 5.16 3.12 3.06
N ILE A 176 4.11 2.43 3.46
CA ILE A 176 4.14 1.38 4.48
C ILE A 176 4.07 0.03 3.78
N VAL A 177 5.02 -0.84 4.08
CA VAL A 177 5.04 -2.22 3.60
C VAL A 177 4.65 -3.13 4.76
N THR A 178 3.66 -3.98 4.56
CA THR A 178 3.14 -4.89 5.59
C THR A 178 3.07 -6.34 5.13
N ILE A 179 3.12 -7.26 6.09
CA ILE A 179 2.81 -8.69 5.95
C ILE A 179 1.93 -9.06 7.14
N GLU A 180 0.81 -9.77 6.93
CA GLU A 180 -0.13 -10.12 8.01
C GLU A 180 -0.55 -8.89 8.85
N ASN A 181 -0.74 -7.73 8.21
CA ASN A 181 -1.00 -6.42 8.84
C ASN A 181 0.12 -5.89 9.76
N GLN A 182 1.30 -6.51 9.77
CA GLN A 182 2.47 -6.02 10.52
C GLN A 182 3.36 -5.19 9.61
N GLU A 183 3.69 -3.97 10.05
CA GLU A 183 4.66 -3.09 9.37
C GLU A 183 6.05 -3.72 9.41
N ILE A 184 6.61 -4.00 8.22
CA ILE A 184 7.96 -4.53 8.04
C ILE A 184 8.93 -3.48 7.51
N ALA A 185 8.42 -2.46 6.80
CA ALA A 185 9.20 -1.32 6.33
C ALA A 185 8.32 -0.08 6.19
N ARG A 186 8.95 1.10 6.32
CA ARG A 186 8.35 2.41 6.16
C ARG A 186 9.35 3.30 5.44
N PHE A 187 8.91 3.94 4.37
CA PHE A 187 9.72 4.86 3.57
C PHE A 187 9.06 6.23 3.51
N ASP A 188 9.83 7.29 3.73
CA ASP A 188 9.35 8.66 3.53
C ASP A 188 9.40 8.99 2.04
N LEU A 189 8.24 9.26 1.43
CA LEU A 189 8.16 9.50 -0.01
C LEU A 189 8.66 10.90 -0.40
N ASP A 190 8.77 11.83 0.55
CA ASP A 190 9.32 13.17 0.27
C ASP A 190 10.78 13.09 -0.21
N GLU A 191 11.51 12.03 0.16
CA GLU A 191 12.88 11.78 -0.28
C GLU A 191 12.98 11.49 -1.79
N PHE A 192 11.86 11.18 -2.45
CA PHE A 192 11.77 10.84 -3.87
C PHE A 192 11.10 11.94 -4.70
N LYS A 193 10.79 13.08 -4.07
CA LYS A 193 10.21 14.24 -4.74
C LYS A 193 11.26 14.91 -5.63
N ASN A 194 11.07 14.83 -6.95
CA ASN A 194 11.85 15.54 -7.96
C ASN A 194 11.30 16.94 -8.24
#